data_AF-A0A3E0INJ8-F1
#
_entry.id   AF-A0A3E0INJ8-F1
#
_cell.length_a   1.000
_cell.length_b   1.000
_cell.length_c   1.000
_cell.angle_alpha   90.00
_cell.angle_beta   90.00
_cell.angle_gamma   90.00
#
_symmetry.space_group_name_H-M   'P 1'
#
loop_
_entity.id
_entity.type
_entity.pdbx_description
1 polymer ?
#
loop_
_entity_poly.entity_id
_entity_poly.type
_entity_poly.pdbx_seq_one_letter_code
_entity_poly.pdbx_strand_id
1 'polypeptide(L)' 'MAKQNPVTQFYHEKYEKQPQDYPGLQHKMTPVPDCGEETYQ' A
#
# COMPACT_ATOMS: atom_id res chain seq x y z
N MET A 1 0.03 -5.12 21.17
CA MET A 1 -0.06 -4.17 20.04
C MET A 1 -0.03 -2.76 20.62
N ALA A 2 1.04 -1.99 20.42
CA ALA A 2 1.00 -0.58 20.77
C ALA A 2 -0.11 0.10 19.95
N LYS A 3 -0.84 1.04 20.55
CA LYS A 3 -1.92 1.77 19.86
C LYS A 3 -1.28 2.62 18.76
N GLN A 4 -1.28 2.12 17.52
CA GLN A 4 -0.75 2.84 16.36
C GLN A 4 -1.71 3.98 15.99
N ASN A 5 -1.14 5.12 15.58
CA ASN A 5 -1.92 6.22 15.05
C ASN A 5 -2.45 5.82 13.66
N PRO A 6 -3.77 5.70 13.45
CA PRO A 6 -4.33 5.27 12.17
C PRO A 6 -4.00 6.24 11.02
N VAL A 7 -3.70 7.51 11.33
CA VAL A 7 -3.35 8.53 10.32
C VAL A 7 -2.02 8.23 9.62
N THR A 8 -1.09 7.57 10.33
CA THR A 8 0.25 7.26 9.83
C THR A 8 0.53 5.76 9.84
N GLN A 9 -0.52 4.93 9.97
CA GLN A 9 -0.40 3.48 10.07
C GLN A 9 0.00 2.83 8.74
N PHE A 10 -0.41 3.43 7.62
CA PHE A 10 -0.06 3.01 6.27
C PHE A 10 0.79 4.07 5.56
N TYR A 11 1.22 3.78 4.33
CA TYR A 11 1.97 4.72 3.51
C TYR A 11 1.17 6.01 3.30
N HIS A 12 1.76 7.14 3.71
CA HIS A 12 1.09 8.45 3.78
C HIS A 12 1.89 9.55 3.08
N GLU A 13 2.95 9.19 2.35
CA GLU A 13 3.72 10.11 1.53
C GLU A 13 3.13 10.24 0.11
N LYS A 14 3.80 10.99 -0.77
CA LYS A 14 3.35 11.21 -2.14
C LYS A 14 3.70 10.00 -3.01
N TYR A 15 2.75 9.59 -3.84
CA TYR A 15 2.98 8.58 -4.86
C TYR A 15 3.64 9.19 -6.10
N GLU A 16 4.63 8.48 -6.63
CA GLU A 16 5.22 8.76 -7.94
C GLU A 16 4.23 8.44 -9.07
N LYS A 17 4.40 9.09 -10.22
CA LYS A 17 3.63 8.76 -11.43
C LYS A 17 3.98 7.34 -11.89
N GLN A 18 2.98 6.45 -11.88
CA GLN A 18 3.16 5.01 -12.15
C GLN A 18 2.13 4.49 -13.17
N PRO A 19 2.18 4.92 -14.45
CA PRO A 19 1.24 4.45 -15.46
C PRO A 19 1.41 2.95 -15.73
N GLN A 20 0.30 2.25 -15.90
CA GLN A 20 0.25 0.85 -16.30
C GLN A 20 -0.88 0.63 -17.31
N ASP A 21 -0.67 -0.25 -18.27
CA ASP A 21 -1.73 -0.68 -19.19
C ASP A 21 -2.78 -1.51 -18.44
N TYR A 22 -4.06 -1.31 -18.77
CA TYR A 22 -5.15 -2.08 -18.18
C TYR A 22 -4.95 -3.59 -18.44
N PRO A 23 -5.12 -4.48 -17.43
CA PRO A 23 -5.76 -4.25 -16.12
C PRO A 23 -4.85 -3.68 -15.02
N GLY A 24 -3.55 -3.48 -15.29
CA GLY A 24 -2.55 -3.15 -14.27
C GLY A 24 -2.24 -4.34 -13.35
N LEU A 25 -1.07 -4.33 -12.73
CA LEU A 25 -0.61 -5.37 -11.82
C LEU A 25 -0.11 -4.75 -10.52
N GLN A 26 -0.75 -5.10 -9.41
CA GLN A 26 -0.46 -4.50 -8.09
C GLN A 26 1.00 -4.71 -7.64
N HIS A 27 1.61 -5.84 -7.98
CA HIS A 27 3.01 -6.13 -7.65
C HIS A 27 4.02 -5.25 -8.40
N LYS A 28 3.55 -4.48 -9.41
CA LYS A 28 4.37 -3.51 -10.15
C LYS A 28 4.17 -2.06 -9.65
N MET A 29 3.30 -1.85 -8.66
CA MET A 29 3.11 -0.53 -8.03
C MET A 29 4.23 -0.23 -7.05
N THR A 30 4.42 1.06 -6.75
CA THR A 30 5.36 1.49 -5.71
C THR A 30 4.67 2.49 -4.79
N PRO A 31 4.55 2.18 -3.48
CA PRO A 31 4.79 0.87 -2.85
C PRO A 31 3.81 -0.22 -3.34
N VAL A 32 4.16 -1.49 -3.10
CA VAL A 32 3.24 -2.62 -3.31
C VAL A 32 2.09 -2.51 -2.30
N PRO A 33 0.82 -2.61 -2.71
CA PRO A 33 -0.31 -2.51 -1.79
C PRO A 33 -0.28 -3.60 -0.72
N ASP A 34 -0.52 -3.20 0.54
CA ASP A 34 -0.81 -4.12 1.64
C ASP A 34 -2.28 -4.54 1.54
N CYS A 35 -2.54 -5.83 1.27
CA CYS A 35 -3.87 -6.42 1.18
C CYS A 35 -4.21 -7.26 2.42
N GLY A 36 -3.49 -7.07 3.52
CA GLY A 36 -3.70 -7.80 4.76
C GLY A 36 -3.05 -9.18 4.80
N GLU A 37 -2.15 -9.51 3.87
CA GLU A 37 -1.48 -10.81 3.77
C GLU A 37 -0.75 -11.19 5.07
N GLU A 38 -0.20 -10.21 5.77
CA GLU A 38 0.56 -10.42 7.02
C GLU A 38 -0.23 -10.02 8.28
N THR A 39 -1.26 -9.19 8.15
CA THR A 39 -1.90 -8.51 9.29
C THR A 39 -3.30 -9.02 9.62
N TYR A 40 -4.00 -9.66 8.67
CA TYR A 40 -5.31 -10.25 8.90
C TYR A 40 -5.18 -11.67 9.50
N GLN A 41 -5.86 -11.92 10.62
CA GLN A 41 -5.89 -13.22 11.33
C GLN A 41 -7.31 -13.76 11.45
#